data_AF-A0ABD1ZTP6-F1
#
_entry.id   AF-A0ABD1ZTP6-F1
#
_cell.length_a   1.000
_cell.length_b   1.000
_cell.length_c   1.000
_cell.angle_alpha   90.00
_cell.angle_beta   90.00
_cell.angle_gamma   90.00
#
_symmetry.space_group_name_H-M   'P 1'
#
loop_
_entity.id
_entity.type
_entity.pdbx_description
1 polymer ?
#
loop_
_entity_poly.entity_id
_entity_poly.type
_entity_poly.pdbx_seq_one_letter_code
_entity_poly.pdbx_strand_id
1 'polypeptide(L)'
;MASTLDAVDWEDLRKQARHLENEIDAKLVAFSKLGVNTHSKNVTPDEVPLLDEEHVFENMALEIETLLSKLFNVNEKMSELQPNGAAMLHTMQRHKEILKDYKLEFNKIRNNFAIRKDREDLLGNVRKEIDNYKTTTGLNRREMYLKENQHIHNSDRLINDQISIAMETREHLITQRQAFKRIQTRFNDISNRFPAVSSLLQRINLRKRRDSLILGVIIGFCTFLMLLYAFH
;
A
#
# COMPACT_ATOMS: atom_id res chain seq x y z
N MET A 1 -26.54 5.80 -37.11
CA MET A 1 -25.91 4.46 -37.06
C MET A 1 -24.41 4.50 -36.75
N ALA A 2 -23.70 5.63 -36.89
CA ALA A 2 -22.28 5.74 -36.52
C ALA A 2 -22.02 5.65 -34.99
N SER A 3 -22.91 6.20 -34.16
CA SER A 3 -22.70 6.35 -32.72
C SER A 3 -22.61 5.05 -31.90
N THR A 4 -23.14 3.93 -32.41
CA THR A 4 -23.08 2.64 -31.71
C THR A 4 -21.79 1.87 -32.01
N LEU A 5 -21.17 2.10 -33.16
CA LEU A 5 -19.91 1.44 -33.54
C LEU A 5 -18.74 2.08 -32.77
N ASP A 6 -18.70 3.42 -32.72
CA ASP A 6 -17.67 4.18 -32.00
C ASP A 6 -17.72 3.93 -30.48
N ALA A 7 -18.91 3.66 -29.94
CA ALA A 7 -19.09 3.32 -28.53
C ALA A 7 -18.56 1.91 -28.18
N VAL A 8 -18.66 0.96 -29.11
CA VAL A 8 -18.09 -0.39 -28.95
C VAL A 8 -16.57 -0.34 -29.07
N ASP A 9 -16.05 0.41 -30.05
CA ASP A 9 -14.61 0.62 -30.23
C ASP A 9 -13.96 1.31 -29.01
N TRP A 10 -14.64 2.32 -28.45
CA TRP A 10 -14.21 2.98 -27.21
C TRP A 10 -14.13 2.03 -26.00
N GLU A 11 -15.16 1.20 -25.77
CA GLU A 11 -15.18 0.31 -24.61
C GLU A 11 -14.14 -0.82 -24.75
N ASP A 12 -13.87 -1.28 -25.97
CA ASP A 12 -12.84 -2.29 -26.26
C ASP A 12 -11.43 -1.72 -26.08
N LEU A 13 -11.16 -0.51 -26.56
CA LEU A 13 -9.92 0.21 -26.26
C LEU A 13 -9.76 0.39 -24.75
N ARG A 14 -10.83 0.75 -24.03
CA ARG A 14 -10.78 0.96 -22.57
C ARG A 14 -10.42 -0.32 -21.82
N LYS A 15 -10.99 -1.45 -22.22
CA LYS A 15 -10.64 -2.76 -21.65
C LYS A 15 -9.20 -3.12 -21.97
N GLN A 16 -8.74 -2.86 -23.19
CA GLN A 16 -7.36 -3.12 -23.60
C GLN A 16 -6.36 -2.29 -22.81
N ALA A 17 -6.62 -0.99 -22.61
CA ALA A 17 -5.78 -0.13 -21.78
C ALA A 17 -5.69 -0.66 -20.35
N ARG A 18 -6.83 -0.99 -19.70
CA ARG A 18 -6.82 -1.56 -18.35
C ARG A 18 -6.05 -2.88 -18.25
N HIS A 19 -6.16 -3.73 -19.27
CA HIS A 19 -5.41 -4.98 -19.30
C HIS A 19 -3.89 -4.73 -19.36
N LEU A 20 -3.45 -3.82 -20.23
CA LEU A 20 -2.06 -3.42 -20.34
C LEU A 20 -1.56 -2.73 -19.06
N GLU A 21 -2.36 -1.88 -18.44
CA GLU A 21 -2.02 -1.23 -17.16
C GLU A 21 -1.76 -2.26 -16.05
N ASN A 22 -2.63 -3.27 -15.91
CA ASN A 22 -2.45 -4.34 -14.93
C ASN A 22 -1.19 -5.18 -15.21
N GLU A 23 -0.89 -5.45 -16.48
CA GLU A 23 0.31 -6.21 -16.86
C GLU A 23 1.59 -5.40 -16.59
N ILE A 24 1.58 -4.11 -16.92
CA ILE A 24 2.68 -3.18 -16.64
C ILE A 24 2.92 -3.07 -15.14
N ASP A 25 1.87 -2.92 -14.33
CA ASP A 25 1.98 -2.83 -12.88
C ASP A 25 2.61 -4.10 -12.28
N ALA A 26 2.11 -5.28 -12.67
CA ALA A 26 2.66 -6.56 -12.22
C ALA A 26 4.15 -6.72 -12.59
N LYS A 27 4.53 -6.34 -13.82
CA LYS A 27 5.93 -6.41 -14.26
C LYS A 27 6.80 -5.35 -13.60
N LEU A 28 6.31 -4.13 -13.36
CA LEU A 28 7.05 -3.09 -12.63
C LEU A 28 7.33 -3.50 -11.19
N VAL A 29 6.40 -4.19 -10.53
CA VAL A 29 6.63 -4.75 -9.18
C VAL A 29 7.73 -5.81 -9.22
N ALA A 30 7.72 -6.71 -10.20
CA ALA A 30 8.78 -7.72 -10.37
C ALA A 30 10.14 -7.08 -10.70
N PHE A 31 10.13 -6.08 -11.58
CA PHE A 31 11.31 -5.32 -12.01
C PHE A 31 11.94 -4.52 -10.86
N SER A 32 11.10 -3.90 -10.02
CA SER A 32 11.54 -3.21 -8.80
C SER A 32 12.19 -4.17 -7.81
N LYS A 33 11.61 -5.37 -7.60
CA LYS A 33 12.21 -6.40 -6.74
C LYS A 33 13.59 -6.82 -7.23
N LEU A 34 13.76 -7.01 -8.54
CA LEU A 34 15.06 -7.35 -9.13
C LEU A 34 16.07 -6.21 -8.94
N GLY A 35 15.65 -4.94 -9.07
CA GLY A 35 16.49 -3.78 -8.80
C GLY A 35 16.87 -3.57 -7.31
N VAL A 36 16.10 -4.13 -6.36
CA VAL A 36 16.33 -3.96 -4.91
C VAL A 36 17.07 -5.15 -4.28
N ASN A 37 16.78 -6.40 -4.69
CA ASN A 37 17.27 -7.61 -4.02
C ASN A 37 18.73 -7.99 -4.28
N THR A 38 19.45 -7.32 -5.18
CA THR A 38 20.87 -7.60 -5.45
C THR A 38 21.80 -7.32 -4.24
N HIS A 39 21.29 -6.72 -3.15
CA HIS A 39 22.13 -6.32 -2.01
C HIS A 39 22.49 -7.43 -1.00
N SER A 40 22.00 -8.67 -1.18
CA SER A 40 22.08 -9.70 -0.12
C SER A 40 22.65 -11.06 -0.50
N LYS A 41 23.36 -11.19 -1.62
CA LYS A 41 24.21 -12.38 -1.81
C LYS A 41 25.62 -12.07 -1.30
N ASN A 42 25.93 -12.58 -0.10
CA ASN A 42 27.31 -12.77 0.32
C ASN A 42 27.98 -13.67 -0.71
N VAL A 43 28.72 -13.06 -1.64
CA VAL A 43 29.43 -13.74 -2.72
C VAL A 43 30.34 -14.81 -2.10
N THR A 44 29.93 -16.07 -2.21
CA THR A 44 30.81 -17.22 -2.10
C THR A 44 31.61 -17.32 -3.40
N PRO A 45 32.88 -17.77 -3.40
CA PRO A 45 33.76 -17.69 -4.56
C PRO A 45 33.41 -18.64 -5.72
N ASP A 46 32.30 -19.38 -5.62
CA ASP A 46 32.02 -20.58 -6.43
C ASP A 46 30.66 -20.55 -7.15
N GLU A 47 29.97 -19.40 -7.16
CA GLU A 47 28.72 -19.26 -7.94
C GLU A 47 28.94 -18.55 -9.27
N VAL A 48 28.38 -19.19 -10.30
CA VAL A 48 28.40 -18.88 -11.73
C VAL A 48 28.00 -17.42 -12.01
N PRO A 49 28.59 -16.76 -13.03
CA PRO A 49 28.66 -15.31 -13.15
C PRO A 49 27.34 -14.53 -13.09
N LEU A 50 27.39 -13.38 -12.41
CA LEU A 50 26.46 -12.23 -12.37
C LEU A 50 25.78 -11.80 -13.70
N LEU A 51 26.21 -12.36 -14.83
CA LEU A 51 25.65 -12.10 -16.15
C LEU A 51 24.18 -12.56 -16.28
N ASP A 52 23.78 -13.60 -15.54
CA ASP A 52 22.42 -14.14 -15.63
C ASP A 52 21.37 -13.17 -15.06
N GLU A 53 21.68 -12.46 -13.97
CA GLU A 53 20.77 -11.47 -13.38
C GLU A 53 20.67 -10.18 -14.21
N GLU A 54 21.77 -9.75 -14.83
CA GLU A 54 21.81 -8.58 -15.73
C GLU A 54 20.98 -8.83 -16.99
N HIS A 55 21.17 -9.96 -17.67
CA HIS A 55 20.39 -10.30 -18.85
C HIS A 55 18.90 -10.46 -18.54
N VAL A 56 18.55 -11.02 -17.37
CA VAL A 56 17.15 -11.10 -16.92
C VAL A 56 16.56 -9.70 -16.67
N PHE A 57 17.36 -8.79 -16.09
CA PHE A 57 16.94 -7.40 -15.89
C PHE A 57 16.72 -6.68 -17.22
N GLU A 58 17.67 -6.76 -18.16
CA GLU A 58 17.55 -6.14 -19.49
C GLU A 58 16.36 -6.69 -20.27
N ASN A 59 16.15 -8.01 -20.25
CA ASN A 59 15.01 -8.64 -20.92
C ASN A 59 13.66 -8.16 -20.36
N MET A 60 13.55 -8.06 -19.03
CA MET A 60 12.35 -7.53 -18.38
C MET A 60 12.15 -6.04 -18.68
N ALA A 61 13.24 -5.27 -18.77
CA ALA A 61 13.19 -3.86 -19.15
C ALA A 61 12.64 -3.68 -20.57
N LEU A 62 13.15 -4.45 -21.54
CA LEU A 62 12.66 -4.44 -22.92
C LEU A 62 11.17 -4.82 -22.99
N GLU A 63 10.76 -5.84 -22.26
CA GLU A 63 9.36 -6.26 -22.23
C GLU A 63 8.44 -5.14 -21.70
N ILE A 64 8.83 -4.47 -20.61
CA ILE A 64 8.08 -3.33 -20.06
C ILE A 64 8.05 -2.16 -21.06
N GLU A 65 9.15 -1.85 -21.76
CA GLU A 65 9.16 -0.84 -22.82
C GLU A 65 8.19 -1.16 -23.95
N THR A 66 8.09 -2.44 -24.35
CA THR A 66 7.11 -2.85 -25.37
C THR A 66 5.67 -2.68 -24.89
N LEU A 67 5.37 -2.99 -23.63
CA LEU A 67 4.03 -2.82 -23.05
C LEU A 67 3.67 -1.34 -22.91
N LEU A 68 4.61 -0.50 -22.44
CA LEU A 68 4.43 0.95 -22.36
C LEU A 68 4.17 1.56 -23.75
N SER A 69 4.85 1.06 -24.78
CA SER A 69 4.63 1.48 -26.16
C SER A 69 3.26 1.06 -26.69
N LYS A 70 2.80 -0.15 -26.36
CA LYS A 70 1.44 -0.62 -26.68
C LYS A 70 0.37 0.22 -25.97
N LEU A 71 0.55 0.51 -24.68
CA LEU A 71 -0.38 1.35 -23.92
C LEU A 71 -0.41 2.79 -24.46
N PHE A 72 0.73 3.34 -24.86
CA PHE A 72 0.79 4.63 -25.55
C PHE A 72 -0.04 4.62 -26.84
N ASN A 73 0.14 3.62 -27.70
CA ASN A 73 -0.62 3.51 -28.95
C ASN A 73 -2.13 3.37 -28.71
N VAL A 74 -2.55 2.62 -27.67
CA VAL A 74 -3.96 2.51 -27.28
C VAL A 74 -4.49 3.86 -26.79
N ASN A 75 -3.71 4.59 -25.99
CA ASN A 75 -4.09 5.92 -25.50
C ASN A 75 -4.17 6.97 -26.62
N GLU A 76 -3.32 6.87 -27.66
CA GLU A 76 -3.40 7.74 -28.83
C GLU A 76 -4.66 7.44 -29.67
N LYS A 77 -4.96 6.16 -29.95
CA LYS A 77 -6.21 5.75 -30.61
C LYS A 77 -7.46 6.19 -29.85
N MET A 78 -7.43 6.11 -28.52
CA MET A 78 -8.47 6.68 -27.66
C MET A 78 -8.59 8.18 -27.84
N SER A 79 -7.47 8.89 -27.99
CA SER A 79 -7.42 10.34 -28.16
C SER A 79 -7.91 10.83 -29.53
N GLU A 80 -7.88 9.97 -30.55
CA GLU A 80 -8.43 10.23 -31.88
C GLU A 80 -9.98 10.17 -31.89
N LEU A 81 -10.58 9.45 -30.95
CA LEU A 81 -12.04 9.39 -30.77
C LEU A 81 -12.56 10.69 -30.15
N GLN A 82 -13.64 11.23 -30.73
CA GLN A 82 -14.24 12.46 -30.24
C GLN A 82 -14.91 12.22 -28.87
N PRO A 83 -14.56 13.00 -27.82
CA PRO A 83 -15.03 12.72 -26.46
C PRO A 83 -16.55 12.93 -26.35
N ASN A 84 -17.29 11.86 -26.09
CA ASN A 84 -18.75 11.90 -25.95
C ASN A 84 -19.20 12.26 -24.52
N GLY A 85 -18.66 13.35 -23.98
CA GLY A 85 -18.98 13.89 -22.66
C GLY A 85 -17.80 13.93 -21.66
N ALA A 86 -18.01 14.60 -20.52
CA ALA A 86 -16.98 14.88 -19.52
C ALA A 86 -16.38 13.61 -18.87
N ALA A 87 -17.17 12.55 -18.71
CA ALA A 87 -16.69 11.29 -18.13
C ALA A 87 -15.68 10.57 -19.04
N MET A 88 -15.89 10.60 -20.36
CA MET A 88 -14.98 10.03 -21.35
C MET A 88 -13.67 10.81 -21.37
N LEU A 89 -13.75 12.14 -21.42
CA LEU A 89 -12.57 13.02 -21.37
C LEU A 89 -11.72 12.80 -20.11
N HIS A 90 -12.35 12.72 -18.93
CA HIS A 90 -11.63 12.44 -17.68
C HIS A 90 -10.98 11.04 -17.68
N THR A 91 -11.62 10.05 -18.29
CA THR A 91 -11.07 8.69 -18.40
C THR A 91 -9.83 8.67 -19.30
N MET A 92 -9.88 9.35 -20.45
CA MET A 92 -8.75 9.49 -21.37
C MET A 92 -7.57 10.20 -20.71
N GLN A 93 -7.85 11.29 -20.00
CA GLN A 93 -6.85 12.05 -19.25
C GLN A 93 -6.18 11.19 -18.19
N ARG A 94 -6.96 10.40 -17.44
CA ARG A 94 -6.45 9.48 -16.44
C ARG A 94 -5.53 8.42 -17.04
N HIS A 95 -5.89 7.81 -18.17
CA HIS A 95 -5.02 6.83 -18.83
C HIS A 95 -3.69 7.44 -19.30
N LYS A 96 -3.68 8.72 -19.72
CA LYS A 96 -2.45 9.46 -20.05
C LYS A 96 -1.58 9.73 -18.81
N GLU A 97 -2.19 10.09 -17.69
CA GLU A 97 -1.50 10.31 -16.42
C GLU A 97 -0.88 9.01 -15.90
N ILE A 98 -1.64 7.90 -15.88
CA ILE A 98 -1.15 6.59 -15.47
C ILE A 98 0.05 6.14 -16.33
N LEU A 99 -0.03 6.30 -17.65
CA LEU A 99 1.09 5.99 -18.54
C LEU A 99 2.34 6.81 -18.22
N LYS A 100 2.17 8.10 -17.91
CA LYS A 100 3.29 8.97 -17.52
C LYS A 100 3.93 8.49 -16.22
N ASP A 101 3.11 8.14 -15.23
CA ASP A 101 3.59 7.65 -13.93
C ASP A 101 4.35 6.32 -14.08
N TYR A 102 3.85 5.39 -14.91
CA TYR A 102 4.58 4.16 -15.21
C TYR A 102 5.93 4.40 -15.89
N LYS A 103 6.01 5.34 -16.85
CA LYS A 103 7.28 5.72 -17.48
C LYS A 103 8.28 6.31 -16.47
N LEU A 104 7.79 7.13 -15.54
CA LEU A 104 8.62 7.72 -14.49
C LEU A 104 9.18 6.64 -13.54
N GLU A 105 8.34 5.75 -13.04
CA GLU A 105 8.78 4.67 -12.17
C GLU A 105 9.70 3.68 -12.89
N PHE A 106 9.42 3.34 -14.15
CA PHE A 106 10.32 2.53 -14.98
C PHE A 106 11.74 3.14 -15.09
N ASN A 107 11.82 4.42 -15.46
CA ASN A 107 13.11 5.11 -15.59
C ASN A 107 13.84 5.23 -14.25
N LYS A 108 13.11 5.45 -13.15
CA LYS A 108 13.68 5.49 -11.80
C LYS A 108 14.30 4.15 -11.40
N ILE A 109 13.61 3.03 -11.66
CA ILE A 109 14.15 1.69 -11.38
C ILE A 109 15.39 1.42 -12.25
N ARG A 110 15.33 1.76 -13.55
CA ARG A 110 16.46 1.61 -14.47
C ARG A 110 17.69 2.43 -14.06
N ASN A 111 17.49 3.69 -13.68
CA ASN A 111 18.56 4.55 -13.18
C ASN A 111 19.15 4.01 -11.87
N ASN A 112 18.31 3.48 -10.97
CA ASN A 112 18.79 2.87 -9.74
C ASN A 112 19.68 1.64 -10.02
N PHE A 113 19.29 0.81 -10.99
CA PHE A 113 20.10 -0.32 -11.44
C PHE A 113 21.43 0.12 -12.06
N ALA A 114 21.42 1.13 -12.95
CA ALA A 114 22.64 1.66 -13.56
C ALA A 114 23.63 2.20 -12.50
N ILE A 115 23.16 3.03 -11.56
CA ILE A 115 24.00 3.55 -10.47
C ILE A 115 24.58 2.41 -9.62
N ARG A 116 23.83 1.33 -9.41
CA ARG A 116 24.31 0.15 -8.68
C ARG A 116 25.37 -0.60 -9.46
N LYS A 117 25.15 -0.85 -10.76
CA LYS A 117 26.12 -1.48 -11.64
C LYS A 117 27.43 -0.68 -11.65
N ASP A 118 27.36 0.64 -11.85
CA ASP A 118 28.54 1.50 -11.81
C ASP A 118 29.28 1.41 -10.47
N ARG A 119 28.54 1.37 -9.36
CA ARG A 119 29.12 1.18 -8.02
C ARG A 119 29.79 -0.19 -7.87
N GLU A 120 29.19 -1.25 -8.40
CA GLU A 120 29.75 -2.60 -8.36
C GLU A 120 31.02 -2.68 -9.20
N ASP A 121 31.04 -2.14 -10.41
CA ASP A 121 32.22 -2.10 -11.26
C ASP A 121 33.38 -1.34 -10.59
N LEU A 122 33.08 -0.22 -9.92
CA LEU A 122 34.08 0.54 -9.16
C LEU A 122 34.59 -0.23 -7.93
N LEU A 123 33.70 -0.87 -7.16
CA LEU A 123 34.08 -1.60 -5.94
C LEU A 123 34.72 -2.96 -6.23
N GLY A 124 34.35 -3.62 -7.32
CA GLY A 124 34.93 -4.89 -7.76
C GLY A 124 36.42 -4.75 -8.05
N ASN A 125 36.82 -3.63 -8.67
CA ASN A 125 38.22 -3.33 -8.94
C ASN A 125 38.99 -3.06 -7.65
N VAL A 126 38.45 -2.23 -6.76
CA VAL A 126 39.08 -1.92 -5.46
C VAL A 126 39.18 -3.17 -4.58
N ARG A 127 38.18 -4.05 -4.59
CA ARG A 127 38.20 -5.27 -3.77
C ARG A 127 39.23 -6.28 -4.27
N LYS A 128 39.36 -6.47 -5.58
CA LYS A 128 40.43 -7.28 -6.17
C LYS A 128 41.82 -6.73 -5.82
N GLU A 129 41.97 -5.40 -5.82
CA GLU A 129 43.23 -4.75 -5.48
C GLU A 129 43.57 -4.87 -3.98
N ILE A 130 42.58 -4.71 -3.09
CA ILE A 130 42.71 -4.93 -1.64
C ILE A 130 43.03 -6.39 -1.31
N ASP A 131 42.35 -7.34 -1.95
CA ASP A 131 42.58 -8.77 -1.72
C ASP A 131 43.99 -9.18 -2.21
N ASN A 132 44.47 -8.63 -3.33
CA ASN A 132 45.84 -8.79 -3.79
C ASN A 132 46.86 -8.14 -2.82
N TYR A 133 46.55 -6.97 -2.26
CA TYR A 133 47.42 -6.33 -1.28
C TYR A 133 47.48 -7.12 0.05
N LYS A 134 46.35 -7.67 0.49
CA LYS A 134 46.22 -8.50 1.71
C LYS A 134 46.90 -9.85 1.62
N THR A 135 46.94 -10.45 0.44
CA THR A 135 47.66 -11.72 0.20
C THR A 135 49.17 -11.51 0.12
N THR A 136 49.63 -10.32 -0.27
CA THR A 136 51.05 -10.02 -0.50
C THR A 136 51.81 -9.57 0.76
N THR A 137 51.12 -9.05 1.79
CA THR A 137 51.79 -8.55 3.01
C THR A 137 51.21 -9.15 4.29
N GLY A 138 52.07 -9.74 5.13
CA GLY A 138 51.74 -10.35 6.44
C GLY A 138 51.20 -9.40 7.53
N LEU A 139 50.61 -8.26 7.15
CA LEU A 139 49.95 -7.27 8.01
C LEU A 139 48.53 -7.71 8.47
N ASN A 140 48.06 -8.85 7.97
CA ASN A 140 46.71 -9.39 8.12
C ASN A 140 46.21 -9.45 9.58
N ARG A 141 47.10 -9.71 10.55
CA ARG A 141 46.71 -9.81 11.97
C ARG A 141 46.39 -8.45 12.59
N ARG A 142 47.18 -7.42 12.32
CA ARG A 142 47.00 -6.08 12.93
C ARG A 142 45.77 -5.38 12.37
N GLU A 143 45.52 -5.50 11.07
CA GLU A 143 44.32 -4.95 10.43
C GLU A 143 43.06 -5.69 10.89
N MET A 144 43.13 -7.02 11.06
CA MET A 144 42.04 -7.82 11.63
C MET A 144 41.66 -7.34 13.04
N TYR A 145 42.63 -7.13 13.93
CA TYR A 145 42.35 -6.61 15.27
C TYR A 145 41.78 -5.19 15.27
N LEU A 146 42.24 -4.33 14.36
CA LEU A 146 41.73 -2.96 14.26
C LEU A 146 40.28 -2.94 13.78
N LYS A 147 39.96 -3.79 12.78
CA LYS A 147 38.61 -3.98 12.27
C LYS A 147 37.70 -4.59 13.33
N GLU A 148 38.17 -5.59 14.08
CA GLU A 148 37.44 -6.18 15.20
C GLU A 148 37.13 -5.14 16.27
N ASN A 149 38.11 -4.31 16.65
CA ASN A 149 37.90 -3.22 17.62
C ASN A 149 36.85 -2.21 17.12
N GLN A 150 36.87 -1.87 15.82
CA GLN A 150 35.86 -1.00 15.23
C GLN A 150 34.46 -1.65 15.20
N HIS A 151 34.38 -2.96 14.96
CA HIS A 151 33.12 -3.71 15.07
C HIS A 151 32.59 -3.76 16.50
N ILE A 152 33.46 -3.96 17.49
CA ILE A 152 33.09 -3.93 18.91
C ILE A 152 32.55 -2.54 19.27
N HIS A 153 33.23 -1.47 18.87
CA HIS A 153 32.78 -0.11 19.17
C HIS A 153 31.43 0.23 18.51
N ASN A 154 31.24 -0.20 17.26
CA ASN A 154 29.95 -0.05 16.58
C ASN A 154 28.85 -0.87 17.25
N SER A 155 29.15 -2.10 17.69
CA SER A 155 28.22 -2.96 18.42
C SER A 155 27.81 -2.35 19.76
N ASP A 156 28.77 -1.76 20.48
CA ASP A 156 28.51 -1.08 21.75
C ASP A 156 27.54 0.09 21.58
N ARG A 157 27.71 0.89 20.52
CA ARG A 157 26.78 1.97 20.18
C ARG A 157 25.37 1.44 19.87
N LEU A 158 25.27 0.40 19.05
CA LEU A 158 23.97 -0.20 18.69
C LEU A 158 23.25 -0.80 19.90
N ILE A 159 24.00 -1.41 20.83
CA ILE A 159 23.46 -1.92 22.09
C ILE A 159 22.93 -0.76 22.94
N ASN A 160 23.67 0.34 23.06
CA ASN A 160 23.21 1.52 23.79
C ASN A 160 21.92 2.12 23.17
N ASP A 161 21.82 2.17 21.84
CA ASP A 161 20.61 2.62 21.15
C ASP A 161 19.43 1.66 21.42
N GLN A 162 19.66 0.35 21.39
CA GLN A 162 18.62 -0.65 21.72
C GLN A 162 18.17 -0.56 23.19
N ILE A 163 19.09 -0.31 24.11
CA ILE A 163 18.78 -0.09 25.53
C ILE A 163 17.91 1.17 25.67
N SER A 164 18.25 2.25 24.96
CA SER A 164 17.46 3.48 24.97
C SER A 164 16.03 3.25 24.45
N ILE A 165 15.88 2.56 23.32
CA ILE A 165 14.57 2.21 22.75
C ILE A 165 13.79 1.29 23.71
N ALA A 166 14.44 0.32 24.35
CA ALA A 166 13.81 -0.56 25.33
C ALA A 166 13.33 0.22 26.58
N MET A 167 14.09 1.22 27.04
CA MET A 167 13.67 2.08 28.15
C MET A 167 12.48 2.98 27.76
N GLU A 168 12.51 3.57 26.57
CA GLU A 168 11.43 4.41 26.05
C GLU A 168 10.13 3.61 25.87
N THR A 169 10.22 2.42 25.27
CA THR A 169 9.06 1.52 25.12
C THR A 169 8.50 1.06 26.45
N ARG A 170 9.35 0.78 27.45
CA ARG A 170 8.90 0.47 28.82
C ARG A 170 8.10 1.64 29.42
N GLU A 171 8.57 2.87 29.26
CA GLU A 171 7.87 4.06 29.76
C GLU A 171 6.54 4.27 29.03
N HIS A 172 6.51 4.06 27.70
CA HIS A 172 5.27 4.06 26.92
C HIS A 172 4.26 3.01 27.40
N LEU A 173 4.69 1.80 27.73
CA LEU A 173 3.78 0.77 28.26
C LEU A 173 3.25 1.12 29.65
N ILE A 174 4.06 1.75 30.50
CA ILE A 174 3.62 2.22 31.82
C ILE A 174 2.56 3.33 31.68
N THR A 175 2.80 4.31 30.81
CA THR A 175 1.84 5.40 30.55
C THR A 175 0.55 4.87 29.90
N GLN A 176 0.63 3.93 28.96
CA GLN A 176 -0.54 3.25 28.38
C GLN A 176 -1.33 2.48 29.45
N ARG A 177 -0.66 1.74 30.34
CA ARG A 177 -1.31 1.05 31.46
C ARG A 177 -2.09 2.02 32.36
N GLN A 178 -1.52 3.20 32.65
CA GLN A 178 -2.23 4.22 33.41
C GLN A 178 -3.45 4.76 32.64
N ALA A 179 -3.34 4.97 31.33
CA ALA A 179 -4.46 5.38 30.49
C ALA A 179 -5.58 4.33 30.47
N PHE A 180 -5.27 3.05 30.33
CA PHE A 180 -6.25 1.96 30.43
C PHE A 180 -6.92 1.91 31.78
N LYS A 181 -6.21 2.16 32.88
CA LYS A 181 -6.82 2.27 34.22
C LYS A 181 -7.82 3.44 34.30
N ARG A 182 -7.53 4.56 33.63
CA ARG A 182 -8.49 5.69 33.51
C ARG A 182 -9.70 5.34 32.64
N ILE A 183 -9.51 4.57 31.57
CA ILE A 183 -10.61 4.08 30.73
C ILE A 183 -11.48 3.12 31.54
N GLN A 184 -10.87 2.17 32.27
CA GLN A 184 -11.59 1.21 33.09
C GLN A 184 -12.45 1.89 34.16
N THR A 185 -11.91 2.93 34.82
CA THR A 185 -12.68 3.71 35.80
C THR A 185 -13.85 4.44 35.15
N ARG A 186 -13.65 5.13 34.02
CA ARG A 186 -14.75 5.76 33.26
C ARG A 186 -15.78 4.75 32.75
N PHE A 187 -15.34 3.57 32.30
CA PHE A 187 -16.23 2.50 31.87
C PHE A 187 -17.08 1.99 33.03
N ASN A 188 -16.48 1.83 34.20
CA ASN A 188 -17.20 1.46 35.42
C ASN A 188 -18.22 2.55 35.80
N ASP A 189 -17.87 3.83 35.68
CA ASP A 189 -18.79 4.95 35.92
C ASP A 189 -19.97 4.97 34.92
N ILE A 190 -19.72 4.65 33.65
CA ILE A 190 -20.77 4.50 32.62
C ILE A 190 -21.65 3.29 32.93
N SER A 191 -21.06 2.14 33.30
CA SER A 191 -21.80 0.94 33.71
C SER A 191 -22.73 1.24 34.87
N ASN A 192 -22.28 2.03 35.86
CA ASN A 192 -23.09 2.45 36.98
C ASN A 192 -24.22 3.43 36.60
N ARG A 193 -24.08 4.19 35.49
CA ARG A 193 -25.12 5.11 34.95
C ARG A 193 -26.05 4.47 33.93
N PHE A 194 -25.67 3.35 33.33
CA PHE A 194 -26.49 2.60 32.38
C PHE A 194 -27.89 2.21 32.91
N PRO A 195 -28.07 1.75 34.17
CA PRO A 195 -29.40 1.50 34.72
C PRO A 195 -30.27 2.76 34.88
N ALA A 196 -29.65 3.95 35.03
CA ALA A 196 -30.40 5.21 35.03
C ALA A 196 -30.90 5.56 33.62
N VAL A 197 -30.09 5.31 32.58
CA VAL A 197 -30.49 5.52 31.18
C VAL A 197 -31.59 4.55 30.76
N SER A 198 -31.52 3.27 31.17
CA SER A 198 -32.58 2.31 30.90
C SER A 198 -33.90 2.70 31.56
N SER A 199 -33.86 3.28 32.77
CA SER A 199 -35.05 3.80 33.44
C SER A 199 -35.71 4.98 32.69
N LEU A 200 -34.92 5.85 32.06
CA LEU A 200 -35.42 6.96 31.23
C LEU A 200 -35.99 6.45 29.91
N LEU A 201 -35.32 5.48 29.27
CA LEU A 201 -35.77 4.85 28.03
C LEU A 201 -37.09 4.08 28.23
N GLN A 202 -37.24 3.41 29.38
CA GLN A 202 -38.49 2.75 29.78
C GLN A 202 -39.62 3.76 30.02
N ARG A 203 -39.34 4.90 30.67
CA ARG A 203 -40.32 5.99 30.88
C ARG A 203 -40.79 6.61 29.56
N ILE A 204 -39.91 6.78 28.59
CA ILE A 204 -40.25 7.31 27.25
C ILE A 204 -41.15 6.33 26.49
N ASN A 205 -40.81 5.04 26.49
CA ASN A 205 -41.63 4.01 25.82
C ASN A 205 -43.02 3.86 26.46
N LEU A 206 -43.15 4.05 27.77
CA LEU A 206 -44.45 4.01 28.46
C LEU A 206 -45.38 5.15 28.04
N ARG A 207 -44.86 6.36 27.82
CA ARG A 207 -45.69 7.50 27.36
C ARG A 207 -46.19 7.28 25.93
N LYS A 208 -45.32 6.82 25.03
CA LYS A 208 -45.67 6.50 23.64
C LYS A 208 -46.71 5.38 23.54
N ARG A 209 -46.66 4.40 24.44
CA ARG A 209 -47.63 3.29 24.50
C ARG A 209 -49.01 3.74 24.98
N ARG A 210 -49.09 4.70 25.92
CA ARG A 210 -50.36 5.28 26.38
C ARG A 210 -51.08 6.03 25.27
N ASP A 211 -50.37 6.88 24.52
CA ASP A 211 -50.97 7.66 23.44
C ASP A 211 -51.49 6.76 22.31
N SER A 212 -50.75 5.71 21.95
CA SER A 212 -51.19 4.72 20.95
C SER A 212 -52.42 3.92 21.41
N LEU A 213 -52.55 3.64 22.71
CA LEU A 213 -53.69 2.90 23.26
C LEU A 213 -54.95 3.79 23.24
N ILE A 214 -54.82 5.06 23.63
CA ILE A 214 -55.93 6.03 23.57
C ILE A 214 -56.42 6.20 22.14
N LEU A 215 -55.50 6.38 21.18
CA LEU A 215 -55.85 6.52 19.76
C LEU A 215 -56.57 5.27 19.22
N GLY A 216 -56.09 4.07 19.58
CA GLY A 216 -56.71 2.81 19.17
C GLY A 216 -58.13 2.64 19.72
N VAL A 217 -58.38 3.03 20.97
CA VAL A 217 -59.72 2.98 21.58
C VAL A 217 -60.69 3.93 20.88
N ILE A 218 -60.26 5.16 20.56
CA ILE A 218 -61.10 6.14 19.86
C ILE A 218 -61.49 5.62 18.47
N ILE A 219 -60.52 5.11 17.70
CA ILE A 219 -60.77 4.56 16.37
C ILE A 219 -61.73 3.38 16.45
N GLY A 220 -61.50 2.44 17.38
CA GLY A 220 -62.37 1.28 17.57
C GLY A 220 -63.79 1.64 17.98
N PHE A 221 -63.96 2.66 18.83
CA PHE A 221 -65.28 3.14 19.22
C PHE A 221 -66.01 3.81 18.06
N CYS A 222 -65.31 4.65 17.27
CA CYS A 222 -65.88 5.27 16.07
C CYS A 222 -66.29 4.23 15.02
N THR A 223 -65.48 3.20 14.78
CA THR A 223 -65.82 2.14 13.83
C THR A 223 -66.99 1.28 14.31
N PHE A 224 -67.08 1.00 15.61
CA PHE A 224 -68.22 0.29 16.21
C PHE A 224 -69.53 1.05 16.06
N LEU A 225 -69.53 2.37 16.34
CA LEU A 225 -70.72 3.21 16.15
C LEU A 225 -71.16 3.28 14.69
N MET A 226 -70.22 3.39 13.74
CA MET A 226 -70.53 3.38 12.30
C MET A 226 -71.16 2.05 11.86
N LEU A 227 -70.67 0.92 12.38
CA LEU A 227 -71.26 -0.39 12.11
C LEU A 227 -72.67 -0.52 12.69
N LEU A 228 -72.90 -0.04 13.93
CA LEU A 228 -74.23 -0.02 14.52
C LEU A 228 -75.22 0.81 13.70
N TYR A 229 -74.80 1.97 13.18
CA TYR A 229 -75.62 2.81 12.32
C TYR A 229 -75.85 2.20 10.93
N ALA A 230 -74.92 1.42 10.40
CA ALA A 230 -75.08 0.78 9.09
C ALA A 230 -76.00 -0.45 9.13
N PHE A 231 -76.08 -1.14 10.28
CA PHE A 231 -76.90 -2.33 10.49
C PHE A 231 -78.25 -2.07 11.16
N HIS A 232 -78.55 -0.83 11.54
CA HIS A 232 -79.83 -0.38 12.08
C HIS A 232 -80.42 0.72 11.18
#